data_AF-A0A7H4GJK1-F1
#
_entry.id   AF-A0A7H4GJK1-F1
#
_cell.length_a   1.000
_cell.length_b   1.000
_cell.length_c   1.000
_cell.angle_alpha   90.00
_cell.angle_beta   90.00
_cell.angle_gamma   90.00
#
_symmetry.space_group_name_H-M   'P 1'
#
loop_
_entity.id
_entity.type
_entity.pdbx_description
1 polymer ?
#
loop_
_entity_poly.entity_id
_entity_poly.type
_entity_poly.pdbx_seq_one_letter_code
_entity_poly.pdbx_strand_id
1 'polypeptide(L)'
;MMASTIPIGLKLAFTAMTIVVLTAYWFRYGPANYLWFSDIALIGATLALWLENPLLASTMAVLILVPETAWIVILLTRLITGWQAFGLLGYMFDTNRPRWLRLLSLFHIPLPLVLVWMVWLQGYDPRALPLAIAIAWLVLPLTWLIAPPERNINWVHGMTGAGDQKRLSPMGHLLFLMIGIPLLFHLPAHWVLSLLGS
;
A
#
# COMPACT_ATOMS: atom_id res chain seq x y z
N MET A 1 9.91 -28.23 6.31
CA MET A 1 10.24 -27.67 4.98
C MET A 1 11.66 -27.13 5.03
N MET A 2 12.49 -27.43 4.04
CA MET A 2 13.83 -26.84 3.93
C MET A 2 13.69 -25.33 3.84
N ALA A 3 14.41 -24.57 4.66
CA ALA A 3 14.43 -23.11 4.60
C ALA A 3 15.03 -22.69 3.24
N SER A 4 14.19 -22.43 2.25
CA SER A 4 14.62 -21.83 1.00
C SER A 4 14.96 -20.37 1.27
N THR A 5 16.25 -20.06 1.30
CA THR A 5 16.73 -18.69 1.45
C THR A 5 16.25 -17.83 0.29
N ILE A 6 15.84 -16.59 0.59
CA ILE A 6 15.35 -15.69 -0.45
C ILE A 6 16.51 -15.30 -1.37
N PRO A 7 16.36 -15.38 -2.71
CA PRO A 7 17.45 -15.05 -3.64
C PRO A 7 17.94 -13.62 -3.47
N ILE A 8 19.26 -13.45 -3.37
CA ILE A 8 19.90 -12.14 -3.20
C ILE A 8 19.54 -11.15 -4.32
N GLY A 9 19.38 -11.62 -5.56
CA GLY A 9 18.97 -10.79 -6.69
C GLY A 9 17.64 -10.10 -6.48
N LEU A 10 16.66 -10.78 -5.85
CA LEU A 10 15.36 -10.19 -5.52
C LEU A 10 15.50 -9.12 -4.44
N LYS A 11 16.31 -9.38 -3.40
CA LYS A 11 16.59 -8.41 -2.33
C LYS A 11 17.21 -7.13 -2.89
N LEU A 12 18.19 -7.27 -3.78
CA LEU A 12 18.85 -6.15 -4.45
C LEU A 12 17.89 -5.39 -5.37
N ALA A 13 17.09 -6.09 -6.19
CA ALA A 13 16.12 -5.47 -7.09
C ALA A 13 15.07 -4.65 -6.32
N PHE A 14 14.50 -5.20 -5.24
CA PHE A 14 13.57 -4.45 -4.39
C PHE A 14 14.23 -3.28 -3.68
N THR A 15 15.47 -3.45 -3.20
CA THR A 15 16.23 -2.35 -2.58
C THR A 15 16.44 -1.20 -3.56
N ALA A 16 16.85 -1.50 -4.80
CA ALA A 16 17.02 -0.51 -5.85
C ALA A 16 15.70 0.19 -6.20
N MET A 17 14.62 -0.56 -6.39
CA MET A 17 13.28 -0.01 -6.64
C MET A 17 12.86 0.93 -5.50
N THR A 18 12.98 0.50 -4.25
CA THR A 18 12.65 1.30 -3.06
C THR A 18 13.47 2.58 -3.01
N ILE A 19 14.79 2.53 -3.19
CA ILE A 19 15.63 3.73 -3.19
C ILE A 19 15.20 4.71 -4.28
N VAL A 20 14.97 4.23 -5.50
CA VAL A 20 14.58 5.07 -6.63
C VAL A 20 13.21 5.73 -6.39
N VAL A 21 12.20 4.95 -5.98
CA VAL A 21 10.84 5.44 -5.71
C VAL A 21 10.85 6.47 -4.58
N LEU A 22 11.44 6.13 -3.44
CA LEU A 22 11.46 7.02 -2.27
C LEU A 22 12.20 8.31 -2.59
N THR A 23 13.39 8.23 -3.20
CA THR A 23 14.17 9.41 -3.55
C THR A 23 13.40 10.34 -4.49
N ALA A 24 12.77 9.80 -5.54
CA ALA A 24 11.96 10.58 -6.46
C ALA A 24 10.74 11.23 -5.75
N TYR A 25 10.06 10.47 -4.88
CA TYR A 25 8.89 10.95 -4.15
C TYR A 25 9.25 12.01 -3.11
N TRP A 26 10.40 11.90 -2.44
CA TRP A 26 10.89 12.93 -1.54
C TRP A 26 10.97 14.29 -2.22
N PHE A 27 11.68 14.36 -3.35
CA PHE A 27 11.89 15.61 -4.06
C PHE A 27 10.63 16.13 -4.76
N ARG A 28 9.71 15.24 -5.14
CA ARG A 28 8.50 15.63 -5.88
C ARG A 28 7.30 15.94 -5.00
N TYR A 29 7.16 15.22 -3.89
CA TYR A 29 5.96 15.22 -3.05
C TYR A 29 6.24 15.55 -1.58
N GLY A 30 7.50 15.48 -1.14
CA GLY A 30 7.91 15.74 0.23
C GLY A 30 7.81 14.51 1.15
N PRO A 31 8.37 14.59 2.36
CA PRO A 31 8.47 13.47 3.30
C PRO A 31 7.12 12.89 3.72
N ALA A 32 6.08 13.72 3.82
CA ALA A 32 4.74 13.27 4.20
C ALA A 32 4.16 12.23 3.22
N ASN A 33 4.66 12.16 1.97
CA ASN A 33 4.24 11.16 1.00
C ASN A 33 4.46 9.74 1.52
N TYR A 34 5.48 9.51 2.32
CA TYR A 34 5.79 8.18 2.86
C TYR A 34 4.75 7.66 3.85
N LEU A 35 3.73 8.46 4.20
CA LEU A 35 2.59 8.02 4.97
C LEU A 35 1.57 7.21 4.14
N TRP A 36 1.71 7.17 2.81
CA TRP A 36 0.94 6.21 2.01
C TRP A 36 1.22 4.79 2.49
N PHE A 37 0.16 3.99 2.69
CA PHE A 37 0.34 2.59 3.10
C PHE A 37 1.20 1.79 2.13
N SER A 38 1.13 2.11 0.83
CA SER A 38 1.99 1.51 -0.20
C SER A 38 3.47 1.83 0.00
N ASP A 39 3.82 3.06 0.40
CA ASP A 39 5.22 3.46 0.65
C ASP A 39 5.75 2.79 1.93
N ILE A 40 4.92 2.74 2.98
CA ILE A 40 5.22 2.00 4.22
C ILE A 40 5.44 0.51 3.90
N ALA A 41 4.56 -0.10 3.10
CA ALA A 41 4.68 -1.48 2.71
C ALA A 41 5.88 -1.74 1.78
N LEU A 42 6.24 -0.81 0.90
CA LEU A 42 7.44 -0.93 0.07
C LEU A 42 8.72 -0.97 0.91
N ILE A 43 8.82 -0.07 1.90
CA ILE A 43 9.91 -0.06 2.89
C ILE A 43 9.88 -1.36 3.70
N GLY A 44 8.73 -1.72 4.25
CA GLY A 44 8.55 -2.91 5.08
C GLY A 44 8.83 -4.20 4.33
N ALA A 45 8.44 -4.31 3.05
CA ALA A 45 8.75 -5.45 2.19
C ALA A 45 10.25 -5.57 1.94
N THR A 46 10.93 -4.45 1.70
CA THR A 46 12.39 -4.44 1.53
C THR A 46 13.09 -4.97 2.79
N LEU A 47 12.66 -4.50 3.97
CA LEU A 47 13.17 -4.99 5.25
C LEU A 47 12.83 -6.47 5.47
N ALA A 48 11.61 -6.90 5.15
CA ALA A 48 11.18 -8.28 5.29
C ALA A 48 12.01 -9.23 4.41
N LEU A 49 12.34 -8.83 3.18
CA LEU A 49 13.20 -9.60 2.26
C LEU A 49 14.60 -9.80 2.83
N TRP A 50 15.19 -8.76 3.42
CA TRP A 50 16.52 -8.85 4.02
C TRP A 50 16.55 -9.66 5.31
N LEU A 51 15.57 -9.42 6.19
CA LEU A 51 15.44 -10.06 7.48
C LEU A 51 14.82 -11.47 7.40
N GLU A 52 14.30 -11.84 6.23
CA GLU A 52 13.50 -13.06 5.99
C GLU A 52 12.44 -13.25 7.08
N ASN A 53 11.74 -12.16 7.42
CA ASN A 53 10.86 -12.10 8.58
C ASN A 53 9.38 -12.31 8.18
N PRO A 54 8.76 -13.47 8.52
CA PRO A 54 7.39 -13.77 8.12
C PRO A 54 6.36 -12.85 8.75
N LEU A 55 6.60 -12.37 9.97
CA LEU A 55 5.70 -11.44 10.65
C LEU A 55 5.65 -10.10 9.93
N LEU A 56 6.80 -9.55 9.55
CA LEU A 56 6.87 -8.28 8.82
C LEU A 56 6.26 -8.41 7.42
N ALA A 57 6.58 -9.49 6.70
CA ALA A 57 5.98 -9.78 5.39
C ALA A 57 4.45 -9.89 5.50
N SER A 58 3.96 -10.69 6.46
CA SER A 58 2.52 -10.86 6.71
C SER A 58 1.85 -9.54 7.09
N THR A 59 2.48 -8.73 7.94
CA THR A 59 1.94 -7.43 8.37
C THR A 59 1.80 -6.47 7.20
N MET A 60 2.84 -6.33 6.38
CA MET A 60 2.79 -5.47 5.19
C MET A 60 1.78 -6.02 4.17
N ALA A 61 1.70 -7.34 3.99
CA ALA A 61 0.72 -7.96 3.10
C ALA A 61 -0.72 -7.63 3.54
N VAL A 62 -1.04 -7.81 4.83
CA VAL A 62 -2.38 -7.48 5.37
C VAL A 62 -2.71 -6.00 5.18
N LEU A 63 -1.73 -5.11 5.36
CA LEU A 63 -1.91 -3.66 5.24
C LEU A 63 -2.35 -3.23 3.83
N ILE A 64 -1.85 -3.90 2.78
CA ILE A 64 -1.93 -3.40 1.40
C ILE A 64 -2.60 -4.33 0.39
N LEU A 65 -2.79 -5.62 0.69
CA LEU A 65 -3.22 -6.60 -0.31
C LEU A 65 -4.51 -6.20 -1.02
N VAL A 66 -5.54 -5.77 -0.28
CA VAL A 66 -6.82 -5.37 -0.86
C VAL A 66 -6.72 -4.11 -1.71
N PRO A 67 -6.22 -2.96 -1.19
CA PRO A 67 -6.13 -1.74 -2.00
C PRO A 67 -5.20 -1.89 -3.21
N GLU A 68 -4.09 -2.63 -3.09
CA GLU A 68 -3.18 -2.88 -4.22
C GLU A 68 -3.81 -3.79 -5.27
N THR A 69 -4.54 -4.83 -4.86
CA THR A 69 -5.29 -5.68 -5.80
C THR A 69 -6.34 -4.85 -6.55
N ALA A 70 -7.08 -4.00 -5.85
CA ALA A 70 -8.04 -3.08 -6.47
C ALA A 70 -7.35 -2.14 -7.46
N TRP A 71 -6.19 -1.58 -7.10
CA TRP A 71 -5.39 -0.73 -7.98
C TRP A 71 -4.96 -1.46 -9.25
N ILE A 72 -4.45 -2.69 -9.14
CA ILE A 72 -4.04 -3.52 -10.29
C ILE A 72 -5.24 -3.84 -11.19
N VAL A 73 -6.37 -4.27 -10.62
CA VAL A 73 -7.59 -4.60 -11.38
C VAL A 73 -8.10 -3.40 -12.16
N ILE A 74 -8.13 -2.22 -11.54
CA ILE A 74 -8.58 -1.00 -12.22
C ILE A 74 -7.58 -0.60 -13.32
N LEU A 75 -6.27 -0.74 -13.09
CA LEU A 75 -5.25 -0.47 -14.11
C LEU A 75 -5.47 -1.37 -15.34
N LEU A 76 -5.60 -2.68 -15.13
CA LEU A 76 -5.81 -3.66 -16.21
C LEU A 76 -7.13 -3.41 -16.94
N THR A 77 -8.21 -3.12 -16.20
CA THR A 77 -9.51 -2.80 -16.79
C THR A 77 -9.39 -1.60 -17.73
N ARG A 78 -8.69 -0.55 -17.31
CA ARG A 78 -8.46 0.63 -18.14
C ARG A 78 -7.61 0.34 -19.37
N LEU A 79 -6.57 -0.49 -19.24
CA LEU A 79 -5.72 -0.87 -20.37
C LEU A 79 -6.44 -1.74 -21.41
N ILE A 80 -7.37 -2.60 -20.96
CA ILE A 80 -8.10 -3.54 -21.83
C ILE A 80 -9.31 -2.86 -22.49
N THR A 81 -10.08 -2.11 -21.71
CA THR A 81 -11.41 -1.61 -22.13
C THR A 81 -11.43 -0.11 -22.43
N GLY A 82 -10.39 0.63 -22.03
CA GLY A 82 -10.39 2.10 -22.03
C GLY A 82 -11.29 2.74 -20.97
N TRP A 83 -12.03 1.95 -20.18
CA TRP A 83 -12.90 2.46 -19.12
C TRP A 83 -12.11 3.16 -18.02
N GLN A 84 -12.67 4.27 -17.52
CA GLN A 84 -12.02 5.11 -16.52
C GLN A 84 -12.77 5.02 -15.18
N ALA A 85 -12.14 4.37 -14.19
CA ALA A 85 -12.53 4.58 -12.80
C ALA A 85 -12.10 5.97 -12.35
N PHE A 86 -13.02 6.74 -11.77
CA PHE A 86 -12.71 8.02 -11.15
C PHE A 86 -11.90 7.82 -9.85
N GLY A 87 -10.96 8.73 -9.56
CA GLY A 87 -10.27 8.84 -8.27
C GLY A 87 -8.94 8.07 -8.13
N LEU A 88 -8.97 6.74 -8.11
CA LEU A 88 -7.82 5.89 -7.69
C LEU A 88 -6.61 5.91 -8.62
N LEU A 89 -6.85 6.01 -9.94
CA LEU A 89 -5.82 5.87 -10.98
C LEU A 89 -5.73 7.08 -11.90
N GLY A 90 -6.44 8.18 -11.58
CA GLY A 90 -6.46 9.37 -12.43
C GLY A 90 -5.06 9.90 -12.73
N TYR A 91 -4.18 9.88 -11.72
CA TYR A 91 -2.81 10.37 -11.85
C TYR A 91 -1.92 9.56 -12.81
N MET A 92 -2.20 8.26 -13.00
CA MET A 92 -1.41 7.40 -13.90
C MET A 92 -1.57 7.77 -15.37
N PHE A 93 -2.64 8.49 -15.70
CA PHE A 93 -2.99 8.86 -17.06
C PHE A 93 -3.09 10.38 -17.25
N ASP A 94 -2.79 11.16 -16.21
CA ASP A 94 -2.65 12.61 -16.28
C ASP A 94 -1.45 12.95 -17.17
N THR A 95 -1.70 13.60 -18.30
CA THR A 95 -0.69 14.01 -19.27
C THR A 95 0.19 15.16 -18.79
N ASN A 96 -0.24 15.89 -17.75
CA ASN A 96 0.55 16.94 -17.13
C ASN A 96 1.63 16.38 -16.18
N ARG A 97 1.55 15.09 -15.83
CA ARG A 97 2.57 14.41 -15.02
C ARG A 97 3.61 13.74 -15.93
N PRO A 98 4.91 13.94 -15.67
CA PRO A 98 5.97 13.29 -16.44
C PRO A 98 5.79 11.77 -16.46
N ARG A 99 5.99 11.15 -17.63
CA ARG A 99 5.77 9.70 -17.83
C ARG A 99 6.56 8.85 -16.84
N TRP A 100 7.83 9.20 -16.62
CA TRP A 100 8.72 8.47 -15.71
C TRP A 100 8.17 8.43 -14.27
N LEU A 101 7.54 9.52 -13.80
CA LEU A 101 6.97 9.59 -12.45
C LEU A 101 5.76 8.68 -12.30
N ARG A 102 4.97 8.52 -13.36
CA ARG A 102 3.84 7.58 -13.40
C ARG A 102 4.33 6.13 -13.45
N LEU A 103 5.42 5.87 -14.19
CA LEU A 103 6.04 4.55 -14.23
C LEU A 103 6.60 4.11 -12.87
N LEU A 104 7.06 5.05 -12.03
CA LEU A 104 7.50 4.70 -10.67
C LEU A 104 6.37 4.07 -9.86
N SER A 105 5.13 4.53 -10.01
CA SER A 105 3.98 3.96 -9.32
C SER A 105 3.65 2.53 -9.77
N LEU A 106 4.28 1.99 -10.81
CA LEU A 106 4.12 0.57 -11.16
C LEU A 106 4.69 -0.38 -10.10
N PHE A 107 5.40 0.11 -9.06
CA PHE A 107 5.78 -0.71 -7.91
C PHE A 107 4.57 -1.36 -7.21
N HIS A 108 3.36 -0.77 -7.36
CA HIS A 108 2.08 -1.34 -6.93
C HIS A 108 1.82 -2.75 -7.50
N ILE A 109 2.48 -3.13 -8.61
CA ILE A 109 2.36 -4.46 -9.20
C ILE A 109 3.24 -5.50 -8.48
N PRO A 110 4.59 -5.37 -8.44
CA PRO A 110 5.43 -6.38 -7.80
C PRO A 110 5.29 -6.42 -6.27
N LEU A 111 4.89 -5.32 -5.62
CA LEU A 111 4.81 -5.22 -4.16
C LEU A 111 3.86 -6.25 -3.50
N PRO A 112 2.55 -6.32 -3.84
CA PRO A 112 1.67 -7.32 -3.27
C PRO A 112 2.09 -8.75 -3.66
N LEU A 113 2.62 -8.94 -4.87
CA LEU A 113 3.05 -10.25 -5.36
C LEU A 113 4.22 -10.79 -4.55
N VAL A 114 5.24 -9.96 -4.28
CA VAL A 114 6.39 -10.41 -3.49
C VAL A 114 5.99 -10.70 -2.04
N LEU A 115 5.10 -9.89 -1.47
CA LEU A 115 4.65 -10.07 -0.09
C LEU A 115 3.82 -11.35 0.06
N VAL A 116 2.91 -11.63 -0.87
CA VAL A 116 2.15 -12.89 -0.91
C VAL A 116 3.09 -14.08 -1.12
N TRP A 117 4.07 -13.97 -2.02
CA TRP A 117 5.07 -15.02 -2.24
C TRP A 117 5.92 -15.29 -0.99
N MET A 118 6.34 -14.24 -0.27
CA MET A 118 7.03 -14.38 1.00
C MET A 118 6.17 -15.06 2.06
N VAL A 119 4.89 -14.69 2.17
CA VAL A 119 3.93 -15.35 3.08
C VAL A 119 3.76 -16.81 2.71
N TRP A 120 3.65 -17.14 1.42
CA TRP A 120 3.55 -18.51 0.95
C TRP A 120 4.82 -19.32 1.26
N LEU A 121 6.01 -18.74 1.10
CA LEU A 121 7.28 -19.41 1.40
C LEU A 121 7.56 -19.59 2.89
N GLN A 122 7.28 -18.56 3.70
CA GLN A 122 7.71 -18.50 5.10
C GLN A 122 6.60 -18.82 6.10
N GLY A 123 5.36 -18.92 5.62
CA GLY A 123 4.16 -19.09 6.43
C GLY A 123 3.54 -17.76 6.84
N TYR A 124 2.21 -17.76 6.94
CA TYR A 124 1.44 -16.63 7.42
C TYR A 124 1.53 -16.50 8.95
N ASP A 125 1.81 -15.28 9.43
CA ASP A 125 1.80 -14.98 10.88
C ASP A 125 0.49 -14.26 11.28
N PRO A 126 -0.37 -14.87 12.13
CA PRO A 126 -1.65 -14.26 12.51
C PRO A 126 -1.50 -12.97 13.33
N ARG A 127 -0.32 -12.72 13.93
CA ARG A 127 -0.03 -11.45 14.63
C ARG A 127 0.03 -10.25 13.67
N ALA A 128 0.07 -10.51 12.35
CA ALA A 128 0.04 -9.48 11.34
C ALA A 128 -1.21 -8.59 11.38
N LEU A 129 -2.39 -9.16 11.68
CA LEU A 129 -3.63 -8.39 11.71
C LEU A 129 -3.62 -7.27 12.76
N PRO A 130 -3.37 -7.54 14.06
CA PRO A 130 -3.33 -6.47 15.06
C PRO A 130 -2.22 -5.45 14.78
N LEU A 131 -1.08 -5.86 14.22
CA LEU A 131 -0.01 -4.93 13.83
C LEU A 131 -0.42 -4.03 12.67
N ALA A 132 -1.06 -4.57 11.62
CA ALA A 132 -1.54 -3.78 10.49
C ALA A 132 -2.62 -2.77 10.93
N ILE A 133 -3.53 -3.17 11.83
CA ILE A 133 -4.50 -2.27 12.44
C ILE A 133 -3.81 -1.16 13.23
N ALA A 134 -2.82 -1.51 14.07
CA ALA A 134 -2.07 -0.52 14.83
C ALA A 134 -1.33 0.48 13.92
N ILE A 135 -0.72 0.01 12.83
CA ILE A 135 -0.10 0.87 11.82
C ILE A 135 -1.15 1.81 11.22
N ALA A 136 -2.30 1.32 10.77
CA ALA A 136 -3.34 2.19 10.21
C ALA A 136 -3.87 3.20 11.23
N TRP A 137 -4.10 2.79 12.47
CA TRP A 137 -4.58 3.67 13.54
C TRP A 137 -3.56 4.71 13.97
N LEU A 138 -2.27 4.48 13.73
CA LEU A 138 -1.23 5.50 13.93
C LEU A 138 -1.11 6.42 12.71
N VAL A 139 -1.05 5.82 11.51
CA VAL A 139 -0.75 6.53 10.27
C VAL A 139 -1.90 7.42 9.84
N LEU A 140 -3.16 7.00 9.96
CA LEU A 140 -4.30 7.83 9.51
C LEU A 140 -4.40 9.15 10.30
N PRO A 141 -4.39 9.15 11.65
CA PRO A 141 -4.39 10.41 12.41
C PRO A 141 -3.13 11.23 12.18
N LEU A 142 -1.96 10.60 12.11
CA LEU A 142 -0.72 11.31 11.82
C LEU A 142 -0.81 12.02 10.47
N THR A 143 -1.26 11.32 9.43
CA THR A 143 -1.48 11.89 8.09
C THR A 143 -2.44 13.07 8.14
N TRP A 144 -3.58 12.92 8.83
CA TRP A 144 -4.56 13.99 8.99
C TRP A 144 -4.01 15.23 9.70
N LEU A 145 -3.05 15.06 10.61
CA LEU A 145 -2.43 16.15 11.37
C LEU A 145 -1.30 16.86 10.62
N ILE A 146 -0.47 16.13 9.87
CA ILE A 146 0.81 16.69 9.35
C ILE A 146 0.91 16.72 7.82
N ALA A 147 0.10 15.95 7.09
CA ALA A 147 0.18 15.93 5.64
C ALA A 147 -0.64 17.08 5.04
N PRO A 148 -0.17 17.68 3.93
CA PRO A 148 -0.96 18.70 3.23
C PRO A 148 -2.29 18.10 2.71
N PRO A 149 -3.46 18.68 3.05
CA PRO A 149 -4.76 18.07 2.79
C PRO A 149 -5.02 17.76 1.31
N GLU A 150 -4.51 18.60 0.41
CA GLU A 150 -4.62 18.45 -1.05
C GLU A 150 -3.98 17.17 -1.59
N ARG A 151 -3.07 16.56 -0.82
CA ARG A 151 -2.46 15.26 -1.16
C ARG A 151 -3.38 14.08 -0.87
N ASN A 152 -4.34 14.26 0.04
CA ASN A 152 -5.36 13.29 0.42
C ASN A 152 -4.79 11.86 0.60
N ILE A 153 -3.67 11.77 1.30
CA ILE A 153 -2.94 10.51 1.52
C ILE A 153 -3.85 9.54 2.28
N ASN A 154 -3.96 8.30 1.79
CA ASN A 154 -4.88 7.28 2.32
C ASN A 154 -6.33 7.75 2.45
N TRP A 155 -6.74 8.70 1.60
CA TRP A 155 -8.09 9.27 1.55
C TRP A 155 -8.54 10.00 2.82
N VAL A 156 -7.64 10.42 3.73
CA VAL A 156 -8.01 11.01 5.03
C VAL A 156 -8.81 12.31 4.97
N HIS A 157 -8.94 12.92 3.79
CA HIS A 157 -9.75 14.13 3.54
C HIS A 157 -10.89 13.91 2.52
N GLY A 158 -11.16 12.67 2.10
CA GLY A 158 -12.31 12.32 1.26
C GLY A 158 -12.04 11.16 0.29
N MET A 159 -13.10 10.42 -0.06
CA MET A 159 -12.98 9.22 -0.94
C MET A 159 -12.68 9.54 -2.41
N THR A 160 -13.14 10.69 -2.92
CA THR A 160 -12.98 11.08 -4.33
C THR A 160 -11.92 12.17 -4.54
N GLY A 161 -11.53 12.86 -3.47
CA GLY A 161 -10.63 14.00 -3.50
C GLY A 161 -10.66 14.77 -2.19
N ALA A 162 -9.64 15.59 -1.94
CA ALA A 162 -9.59 16.48 -0.78
C ALA A 162 -10.75 17.50 -0.87
N GLY A 163 -11.60 17.56 0.16
CA GLY A 163 -12.69 18.55 0.24
C GLY A 163 -14.01 18.14 -0.43
N ASP A 164 -14.07 16.94 -1.04
CA ASP A 164 -15.29 16.45 -1.68
C ASP A 164 -16.35 15.94 -0.68
N GLN A 165 -15.96 15.68 0.57
CA GLN A 165 -16.82 15.02 1.54
C GLN A 165 -17.61 16.00 2.42
N LYS A 166 -18.86 16.31 2.01
CA LYS A 166 -19.80 17.13 2.80
C LYS A 166 -20.69 16.34 3.78
N ARG A 167 -20.66 15.01 3.72
CA ARG A 167 -21.58 14.13 4.49
C ARG A 167 -21.14 13.86 5.92
N LEU A 168 -19.83 13.88 6.19
CA LEU A 168 -19.26 13.63 7.52
C LEU A 168 -18.40 14.84 7.92
N SER A 169 -18.29 15.11 9.21
CA SER A 169 -17.26 16.03 9.72
C SER A 169 -15.86 15.47 9.45
N PRO A 170 -14.79 16.28 9.41
CA PRO A 170 -13.42 15.79 9.21
C PRO A 170 -13.03 14.67 10.17
N MET A 171 -13.35 14.82 11.47
CA MET A 171 -13.13 13.78 12.47
C MET A 171 -14.00 12.54 12.23
N GLY A 172 -15.27 12.74 11.87
CA GLY A 172 -16.18 11.63 11.54
C GLY A 172 -15.68 10.81 10.34
N HIS A 173 -15.07 11.45 9.35
CA HIS A 173 -14.45 10.78 8.22
C HIS A 173 -13.18 10.02 8.60
N LEU A 174 -12.32 10.61 9.43
CA LEU A 174 -11.13 9.92 9.95
C LEU A 174 -11.51 8.67 10.75
N LEU A 175 -12.48 8.78 11.66
CA LEU A 175 -12.99 7.63 12.43
C LEU A 175 -13.62 6.58 11.52
N PHE A 176 -14.36 7.00 10.50
CA PHE A 176 -14.90 6.09 9.48
C PHE A 176 -13.78 5.29 8.80
N LEU A 177 -12.66 5.92 8.43
CA LEU A 177 -11.51 5.23 7.86
C LEU A 177 -10.81 4.31 8.86
N MET A 178 -10.61 4.77 10.10
CA MET A 178 -9.98 3.97 11.15
C MET A 178 -10.76 2.69 11.45
N ILE A 179 -12.08 2.69 11.28
CA ILE A 179 -12.91 1.48 11.45
C ILE A 179 -13.01 0.71 10.11
N GLY A 180 -13.27 1.42 9.01
CA GLY A 180 -13.53 0.85 7.70
C GLY A 180 -12.33 0.13 7.11
N ILE A 181 -11.11 0.66 7.23
CA ILE A 181 -9.90 0.02 6.70
C ILE A 181 -9.63 -1.34 7.36
N PRO A 182 -9.63 -1.47 8.70
CA PRO A 182 -9.56 -2.78 9.34
C PRO A 182 -10.63 -3.76 8.86
N LEU A 183 -11.88 -3.32 8.77
CA LEU A 183 -13.01 -4.20 8.43
C LEU A 183 -13.03 -4.62 6.96
N LEU A 184 -12.73 -3.71 6.05
CA LEU A 184 -12.91 -3.89 4.61
C LEU A 184 -11.61 -4.28 3.90
N PHE A 185 -10.45 -3.92 4.44
CA PHE A 185 -9.15 -4.22 3.84
C PHE A 185 -8.37 -5.25 4.65
N HIS A 186 -8.10 -4.98 5.92
CA HIS A 186 -7.21 -5.84 6.71
C HIS A 186 -7.82 -7.20 7.05
N LEU A 187 -9.10 -7.23 7.45
CA LEU A 187 -9.78 -8.49 7.76
C LEU A 187 -9.86 -9.39 6.51
N PRO A 188 -10.37 -8.94 5.35
CA PRO A 188 -10.36 -9.79 4.15
C PRO A 188 -8.96 -10.24 3.74
N ALA A 189 -7.95 -9.35 3.82
CA ALA A 189 -6.57 -9.73 3.55
C ALA A 189 -6.05 -10.81 4.51
N HIS A 190 -6.30 -10.65 5.82
CA HIS A 190 -5.93 -11.65 6.85
C HIS A 190 -6.55 -13.01 6.54
N TRP A 191 -7.82 -13.04 6.18
CA TRP A 191 -8.53 -14.28 5.85
C TRP A 191 -7.99 -14.94 4.60
N VAL A 192 -7.70 -14.17 3.54
CA VAL A 192 -7.10 -14.72 2.32
C VAL A 192 -5.70 -15.27 2.58
N LEU A 193 -4.87 -14.52 3.32
CA LEU A 193 -3.50 -14.91 3.61
C LEU A 193 -3.40 -16.10 4.56
N SER A 194 -4.35 -16.27 5.49
CA SER A 194 -4.38 -17.43 6.38
C SER A 194 -4.65 -18.74 5.63
N LEU A 195 -5.30 -18.69 4.46
CA LEU A 195 -5.48 -19.84 3.58
C LEU A 195 -4.19 -20.27 2.86
N LEU A 196 -3.16 -19.42 2.81
CA LEU A 196 -1.88 -19.76 2.18
C LEU A 196 -0.95 -20.56 3.10
N GLY A 197 -1.24 -20.55 4.42
CA GLY A 197 -0.38 -21.11 5.47
C GLY A 197 -0.98 -22.30 6.24
N SER A 198 -2.04 -22.92 5.70
CA SER A 198 -2.64 -24.16 6.24
C SER A 198 -2.13 -25.41 5.53
#